data_AF-A0A960T654-F1
#
_entry.id   AF-A0A960T654-F1
#
_cell.length_a   1.000
_cell.length_b   1.000
_cell.length_c   1.000
_cell.angle_alpha   90.00
_cell.angle_beta   90.00
_cell.angle_gamma   90.00
#
_symmetry.space_group_name_H-M   'P 1'
#
loop_
_entity.id
_entity.type
_entity.pdbx_description
1 polymer ?
#
loop_
_entity_poly.entity_id
_entity_poly.type
_entity_poly.pdbx_seq_one_letter_code
_entity_poly.pdbx_strand_id
1 'polypeptide(L)'
;FQRTPLLAELAPTPRSIENHVKMMVVDEKYWVVGGTGMAEHLCTAGDKAPEPQPARIWSQRVVAKATRDMDVIGKGAAAQTLALEFFKLWAVFDYRVKGDPDAPLVNAYKALSPELPRAEVAVFDTSPDLVHTVACKVIVCGPEHPTNACTDAYIERLQGARRSVRLGQMNVNPGPELRQALYNLPESVHCDLITTGVEGNSPVTNHFFAWTNFRHYQPLLARGAATLYEYDVPGVLYHKKVMTVDERYTLLGSYNLSQKSDCSDYELLMEIDSRRTTQRVNDVLDRDTKLSREVSPQEVQERNKLRHRILAAVQRHLLGSFIV
;
A
#
# COMPACT_ATOMS: atom_id res chain seq x y z
N PHE A 1 23.29 22.21 21.91
CA PHE A 1 22.42 21.15 22.45
C PHE A 1 21.98 20.23 21.32
N GLN A 2 22.66 19.09 21.15
CA GLN A 2 22.25 18.03 20.22
C GLN A 2 20.92 17.46 20.68
N ARG A 3 19.86 17.66 19.88
CA ARG A 3 18.51 17.16 20.18
C ARG A 3 18.36 15.78 19.55
N THR A 4 18.51 14.74 20.35
CA THR A 4 18.19 13.36 19.97
C THR A 4 16.73 13.33 19.49
N PRO A 5 16.42 12.80 18.29
CA PRO A 5 15.05 12.60 17.86
C PRO A 5 14.35 11.63 18.82
N LEU A 6 13.07 11.90 19.10
CA LEU A 6 12.21 10.97 19.81
C LEU A 6 11.91 9.83 18.83
N LEU A 7 12.68 8.75 18.94
CA LEU A 7 12.48 7.48 18.25
C LEU A 7 11.54 6.65 19.13
N ALA A 8 10.40 6.23 18.59
CA ALA A 8 9.46 5.35 19.27
C ALA A 8 9.50 3.99 18.57
N GLU A 9 9.75 2.95 19.35
CA GLU A 9 9.66 1.55 18.97
C GLU A 9 8.24 1.07 19.32
N LEU A 10 7.54 0.44 18.38
CA LEU A 10 6.24 -0.16 18.66
C LEU A 10 6.42 -1.33 19.63
N ALA A 11 5.39 -1.64 20.42
CA ALA A 11 5.43 -2.79 21.31
C ALA A 11 5.72 -4.08 20.49
N PRO A 12 6.52 -5.02 21.02
CA PRO A 12 6.97 -6.21 20.29
C PRO A 12 5.83 -7.17 19.90
N THR A 13 4.64 -7.00 20.50
CA THR A 13 3.44 -7.74 20.19
C THR A 13 2.34 -6.79 19.68
N PRO A 14 1.95 -6.88 18.40
CA PRO A 14 0.78 -6.18 17.88
C PRO A 14 -0.47 -6.62 18.63
N ARG A 15 -1.36 -5.70 19.02
CA ARG A 15 -2.63 -6.07 19.68
C ARG A 15 -3.68 -6.59 18.69
N SER A 16 -3.51 -6.37 17.38
CA SER A 16 -4.33 -6.95 16.32
C SER A 16 -3.48 -7.56 15.20
N ILE A 17 -3.79 -8.82 14.84
CA ILE A 17 -3.37 -9.47 13.60
C ILE A 17 -4.57 -9.43 12.67
N GLU A 18 -4.42 -8.86 11.49
CA GLU A 18 -5.52 -8.73 10.53
C GLU A 18 -5.20 -9.44 9.22
N ASN A 19 -6.23 -9.99 8.59
CA ASN A 19 -6.14 -10.34 7.18
C ASN A 19 -6.28 -9.05 6.36
N HIS A 20 -5.16 -8.52 5.90
CA HIS A 20 -5.14 -7.30 5.11
C HIS A 20 -5.10 -7.58 3.59
N VAL A 21 -5.11 -8.85 3.17
CA VAL A 21 -5.09 -9.25 1.76
C VAL A 21 -6.37 -8.82 1.03
N LYS A 22 -6.22 -8.23 -0.16
CA LYS A 22 -7.31 -8.00 -1.11
C LYS A 22 -7.00 -8.69 -2.43
N MET A 23 -7.78 -9.71 -2.74
CA MET A 23 -7.73 -10.41 -4.01
C MET A 23 -9.12 -10.91 -4.41
N MET A 24 -9.34 -11.03 -5.71
CA MET A 24 -10.50 -11.71 -6.27
C MET A 24 -10.01 -12.68 -7.33
N VAL A 25 -10.55 -13.89 -7.34
CA VAL A 25 -10.25 -14.91 -8.36
C VAL A 25 -11.56 -15.41 -8.94
N VAL A 26 -11.62 -15.52 -10.27
CA VAL A 26 -12.78 -16.05 -10.99
C VAL A 26 -12.33 -17.26 -11.82
N ASP A 27 -12.91 -18.41 -11.52
CA ASP A 27 -12.70 -19.70 -12.20
C ASP A 27 -11.22 -20.08 -12.42
N GLU A 28 -10.34 -19.71 -11.48
CA GLU A 28 -8.89 -19.91 -11.59
C GLU A 28 -8.29 -19.41 -12.93
N LYS A 29 -8.98 -18.46 -13.57
CA LYS A 29 -8.64 -17.89 -14.87
C LYS A 29 -8.36 -16.41 -14.77
N TYR A 30 -9.24 -15.64 -14.14
CA TYR A 30 -9.07 -14.21 -13.93
C TYR A 30 -8.74 -13.91 -12.48
N TRP A 31 -8.06 -12.79 -12.29
CA TRP A 31 -7.69 -12.31 -10.97
C TRP A 31 -7.68 -10.79 -10.89
N VAL A 32 -7.92 -10.28 -9.68
CA VAL A 32 -7.71 -8.88 -9.30
C VAL A 32 -6.88 -8.86 -8.01
N VAL A 33 -5.86 -8.01 -7.97
CA VAL A 33 -5.02 -7.79 -6.79
C VAL A 33 -4.75 -6.30 -6.64
N GLY A 34 -4.81 -5.78 -5.42
CA GLY A 34 -4.47 -4.38 -5.14
C GLY A 34 -4.76 -3.96 -3.71
N GLY A 35 -4.96 -2.65 -3.53
CA GLY A 35 -5.20 -2.02 -2.23
C GLY A 35 -6.67 -1.87 -1.87
N THR A 36 -7.58 -2.06 -2.84
CA THR A 36 -8.98 -1.64 -2.75
C THR A 36 -9.80 -2.58 -1.87
N GLY A 37 -10.42 -2.04 -0.82
CA GLY A 37 -11.42 -2.73 0.00
C GLY A 37 -12.85 -2.61 -0.55
N MET A 38 -13.85 -2.91 0.28
CA MET A 38 -15.28 -2.75 -0.07
C MET A 38 -15.94 -1.71 0.84
N ALA A 39 -16.08 -0.48 0.35
CA ALA A 39 -16.78 0.60 1.06
C ALA A 39 -17.21 1.71 0.10
N GLU A 40 -18.21 2.51 0.48
CA GLU A 40 -18.81 3.54 -0.39
C GLU A 40 -17.80 4.56 -0.93
N HIS A 41 -16.89 5.06 -0.07
CA HIS A 41 -15.83 5.98 -0.48
C HIS A 41 -14.82 5.38 -1.49
N LEU A 42 -14.68 4.05 -1.57
CA LEU A 42 -13.85 3.38 -2.59
C LEU A 42 -14.58 3.26 -3.94
N CYS A 43 -15.90 3.43 -3.96
CA CYS A 43 -16.71 3.47 -5.19
C CYS A 43 -16.83 4.89 -5.77
N THR A 44 -16.31 5.91 -5.07
CA THR A 44 -16.36 7.30 -5.52
C THR A 44 -15.02 7.68 -6.16
N ALA A 45 -15.07 8.34 -7.32
CA ALA A 45 -13.89 8.74 -8.07
C ALA A 45 -12.91 9.54 -7.20
N GLY A 46 -11.72 9.01 -6.97
CA GLY A 46 -10.68 9.63 -6.15
C GLY A 46 -9.80 10.64 -6.88
N ASP A 47 -10.03 10.94 -8.16
CA ASP A 47 -9.25 11.90 -8.95
C ASP A 47 -9.86 13.31 -9.01
N LYS A 48 -11.00 13.50 -8.34
CA LYS A 48 -11.69 14.79 -8.20
C LYS A 48 -12.37 14.89 -6.84
N ALA A 49 -12.64 16.11 -6.40
CA ALA A 49 -13.40 16.32 -5.18
C ALA A 49 -14.80 15.68 -5.32
N PRO A 50 -15.25 14.88 -4.34
CA PRO A 50 -16.56 14.29 -4.37
C PRO A 50 -17.64 15.34 -4.13
N GLU A 51 -18.83 15.09 -4.67
CA GLU A 51 -19.99 15.97 -4.46
C GLU A 51 -20.26 16.19 -2.96
N PRO A 52 -20.64 17.41 -2.54
CA PRO A 52 -20.92 17.70 -1.14
C PRO A 52 -22.10 16.87 -0.63
N GLN A 53 -21.83 15.88 0.22
CA GLN A 53 -22.88 15.16 0.93
C GLN A 53 -23.24 15.87 2.26
N PRO A 54 -24.53 16.05 2.60
CA PRO A 54 -24.94 16.62 3.86
C PRO A 54 -24.58 15.67 5.01
N ALA A 55 -23.69 16.12 5.90
CA ALA A 55 -23.27 15.34 7.05
C ALA A 55 -24.41 15.23 8.07
N ARG A 56 -24.89 14.02 8.31
CA ARG A 56 -25.92 13.69 9.32
C ARG A 56 -25.34 13.60 10.72
N ILE A 57 -24.06 13.24 10.83
CA ILE A 57 -23.30 13.15 12.08
C ILE A 57 -21.93 13.80 11.92
N TRP A 58 -21.33 14.25 13.03
CA TRP A 58 -20.06 14.99 13.01
C TRP A 58 -18.90 14.17 12.40
N SER A 59 -18.84 12.87 12.66
CA SER A 59 -17.80 11.98 12.10
C SER A 59 -17.78 11.95 10.57
N GLN A 60 -18.92 12.12 9.90
CA GLN A 60 -19.01 12.17 8.44
C GLN A 60 -18.34 13.41 7.83
N ARG A 61 -18.04 14.44 8.63
CA ARG A 61 -17.32 15.63 8.18
C ARG A 61 -15.81 15.43 8.13
N VAL A 62 -15.28 14.41 8.81
CA VAL A 62 -13.84 14.21 9.03
C VAL A 62 -13.27 12.95 8.36
N VAL A 63 -14.13 12.05 7.89
CA VAL A 63 -13.76 10.85 7.11
C VAL A 63 -13.61 11.17 5.63
N ALA A 64 -12.83 10.34 4.93
CA ALA A 64 -12.72 10.40 3.49
C ALA A 64 -14.07 10.13 2.81
N LYS A 65 -14.39 10.93 1.80
CA LYS A 65 -15.61 10.77 0.98
C LYS A 65 -15.35 10.04 -0.32
N ALA A 66 -14.10 10.05 -0.76
CA ALA A 66 -13.62 9.31 -1.91
C ALA A 66 -12.21 8.76 -1.61
N THR A 67 -11.78 7.76 -2.36
CA THR A 67 -10.46 7.16 -2.20
C THR A 67 -9.78 7.00 -3.55
N ARG A 68 -8.52 7.41 -3.62
CA ARG A 68 -7.63 7.18 -4.75
C ARG A 68 -6.79 5.94 -4.48
N ASP A 69 -7.16 4.82 -5.10
CA ASP A 69 -6.44 3.56 -4.99
C ASP A 69 -6.04 2.99 -6.37
N MET A 70 -5.48 1.78 -6.38
CA MET A 70 -5.11 1.05 -7.59
C MET A 70 -5.18 -0.45 -7.36
N ASP A 71 -5.77 -1.14 -8.34
CA ASP A 71 -5.68 -2.59 -8.50
C ASP A 71 -5.13 -2.93 -9.88
N VAL A 72 -4.63 -4.16 -10.04
CA VAL A 72 -4.33 -4.77 -11.34
C VAL A 72 -5.25 -5.96 -11.55
N ILE A 73 -5.75 -6.05 -12.77
CA ILE A 73 -6.62 -7.12 -13.26
C ILE A 73 -5.83 -7.92 -14.30
N GLY A 74 -5.88 -9.24 -14.22
CA GLY A 74 -5.17 -10.12 -15.12
C GLY A 74 -5.91 -11.43 -15.38
N LYS A 75 -5.34 -12.22 -16.29
CA LYS A 75 -5.73 -13.62 -16.51
C LYS A 75 -4.53 -14.53 -16.68
N GLY A 76 -4.72 -15.82 -16.43
CA GLY A 76 -3.70 -16.86 -16.60
C GLY A 76 -3.30 -17.54 -15.29
N ALA A 77 -2.18 -18.25 -15.31
CA ALA A 77 -1.77 -19.18 -14.25
C ALA A 77 -1.68 -18.56 -12.84
N ALA A 78 -1.41 -17.25 -12.73
CA ALA A 78 -1.41 -16.56 -11.43
C ALA A 78 -2.75 -16.67 -10.68
N ALA A 79 -3.89 -16.84 -11.39
CA ALA A 79 -5.18 -17.06 -10.74
C ALA A 79 -5.23 -18.37 -9.94
N GLN A 80 -4.57 -19.44 -10.39
CA GLN A 80 -4.49 -20.71 -9.65
C GLN A 80 -3.65 -20.53 -8.38
N THR A 81 -2.53 -19.81 -8.47
CA THR A 81 -1.71 -19.47 -7.29
C THR A 81 -2.52 -18.65 -6.29
N LEU A 82 -3.24 -17.62 -6.74
CA LEU A 82 -4.09 -16.80 -5.88
C LEU A 82 -5.25 -17.60 -5.25
N ALA A 83 -5.85 -18.55 -5.98
CA ALA A 83 -6.86 -19.45 -5.44
C ALA A 83 -6.28 -20.33 -4.31
N LEU A 84 -5.10 -20.93 -4.54
CA LEU A 84 -4.40 -21.69 -3.51
C LEU A 84 -4.11 -20.83 -2.27
N GLU A 85 -3.62 -19.60 -2.45
CA GLU A 85 -3.34 -18.68 -1.34
C GLU A 85 -4.60 -18.27 -0.57
N PHE A 86 -5.73 -18.07 -1.27
CA PHE A 86 -7.02 -17.83 -0.62
C PHE A 86 -7.39 -18.98 0.32
N PHE A 87 -7.30 -20.23 -0.12
CA PHE A 87 -7.65 -21.38 0.71
C PHE A 87 -6.65 -21.62 1.86
N LYS A 88 -5.39 -21.23 1.71
CA LYS A 88 -4.43 -21.21 2.84
C LYS A 88 -4.86 -20.20 3.91
N LEU A 89 -5.17 -18.97 3.51
CA LEU A 89 -5.67 -17.95 4.44
C LEU A 89 -7.00 -18.37 5.08
N TRP A 90 -7.88 -19.02 4.31
CA TRP A 90 -9.13 -19.56 4.82
C TRP A 90 -8.91 -20.66 5.86
N ALA A 91 -7.96 -21.57 5.64
CA ALA A 91 -7.61 -22.62 6.60
C ALA A 91 -7.06 -22.03 7.91
N VAL A 92 -6.24 -20.97 7.82
CA VAL A 92 -5.75 -20.23 9.00
C VAL A 92 -6.89 -19.54 9.75
N PHE A 93 -7.81 -18.90 9.02
CA PHE A 93 -9.00 -18.29 9.62
C PHE A 93 -9.87 -19.34 10.34
N ASP A 94 -10.16 -20.46 9.68
CA ASP A 94 -10.97 -21.55 10.23
C ASP A 94 -10.35 -22.14 11.51
N TYR A 95 -9.03 -22.38 11.49
CA TYR A 95 -8.26 -22.81 12.67
C TYR A 95 -8.38 -21.79 13.82
N ARG A 96 -8.15 -20.50 13.55
CA ARG A 96 -8.18 -19.44 14.56
C ARG A 96 -9.58 -19.21 15.15
N VAL A 97 -10.64 -19.35 14.35
CA VAL A 97 -12.03 -19.16 14.82
C VAL A 97 -12.53 -20.36 15.63
N LYS A 98 -12.16 -21.59 15.25
CA LYS A 98 -12.62 -22.80 15.95
C LYS A 98 -12.00 -22.96 17.34
N GLY A 99 -10.83 -22.36 17.58
CA GLY A 99 -10.20 -22.31 18.91
C GLY A 99 -9.74 -23.68 19.45
N ASP A 100 -9.74 -24.72 18.61
CA ASP A 100 -9.24 -26.05 18.95
C ASP A 100 -7.76 -26.14 18.54
N PRO A 101 -6.82 -26.11 19.49
CA PRO A 101 -5.39 -26.19 19.20
C PRO A 101 -4.97 -27.56 18.64
N ASP A 102 -5.82 -28.60 18.77
CA ASP A 102 -5.59 -29.94 18.24
C ASP A 102 -6.22 -30.14 16.85
N ALA A 103 -7.02 -29.17 16.36
CA ALA A 103 -7.60 -29.23 15.04
C ALA A 103 -6.51 -29.08 13.96
N PRO A 104 -6.41 -30.01 12.99
CA PRO A 104 -5.39 -29.91 11.95
C PRO A 104 -5.66 -28.71 11.04
N LEU A 105 -4.60 -27.99 10.68
CA LEU A 105 -4.67 -26.97 9.62
C LEU A 105 -4.86 -27.67 8.27
N VAL A 106 -6.11 -27.78 7.81
CA VAL A 106 -6.44 -28.44 6.54
C VAL A 106 -6.63 -27.40 5.45
N ASN A 107 -5.73 -27.38 4.47
CA ASN A 107 -5.96 -26.65 3.23
C ASN A 107 -6.92 -27.46 2.33
N ALA A 108 -8.16 -27.00 2.23
CA ALA A 108 -9.20 -27.64 1.43
C ALA A 108 -9.17 -27.27 -0.06
N TYR A 109 -8.11 -26.59 -0.53
CA TYR A 109 -7.97 -26.24 -1.93
C TYR A 109 -8.04 -27.48 -2.83
N LYS A 110 -8.95 -27.41 -3.81
CA LYS A 110 -9.04 -28.38 -4.89
C LYS A 110 -9.07 -27.58 -6.19
N ALA A 111 -8.08 -27.81 -7.04
CA ALA A 111 -8.05 -27.21 -8.36
C ALA A 111 -9.33 -27.57 -9.12
N LEU A 112 -9.89 -26.60 -9.83
CA LEU A 112 -11.10 -26.84 -10.61
C LEU A 112 -10.78 -27.80 -11.76
N SER A 113 -11.66 -28.76 -12.01
CA SER A 113 -11.49 -29.72 -13.11
C SER A 113 -11.33 -28.98 -14.45
N PRO A 114 -10.39 -29.41 -15.33
CA PRO A 114 -10.25 -28.86 -16.67
C PRO A 114 -11.53 -28.96 -17.53
N GLU A 115 -12.44 -29.88 -17.17
CA GLU A 115 -13.68 -30.14 -17.89
C GLU A 115 -14.81 -29.15 -17.56
N LEU A 116 -14.69 -28.39 -16.46
CA LEU A 116 -15.70 -27.42 -16.06
C LEU A 116 -15.64 -26.17 -16.95
N PRO A 117 -16.79 -25.64 -17.38
CA PRO A 117 -16.84 -24.39 -18.11
C PRO A 117 -16.23 -23.27 -17.26
N ARG A 118 -15.47 -22.37 -17.91
CA ARG A 118 -14.81 -21.22 -17.27
C ARG A 118 -15.44 -19.94 -17.78
N ALA A 119 -15.49 -18.93 -16.92
CA ALA A 119 -15.98 -17.61 -17.28
C ALA A 119 -15.25 -17.05 -18.50
N GLU A 120 -16.01 -16.32 -19.30
CA GLU A 120 -15.50 -15.51 -20.41
C GLU A 120 -15.90 -14.07 -20.15
N VAL A 121 -14.92 -13.18 -20.10
CA VAL A 121 -15.14 -11.77 -19.84
C VAL A 121 -14.72 -11.04 -21.11
N ALA A 122 -15.59 -11.06 -22.13
CA ALA A 122 -15.26 -10.57 -23.47
C ALA A 122 -14.63 -9.17 -23.46
N VAL A 123 -15.19 -8.23 -22.68
CA VAL A 123 -14.66 -6.86 -22.52
C VAL A 123 -13.21 -6.85 -22.05
N PHE A 124 -12.82 -7.77 -21.16
CA PHE A 124 -11.46 -7.92 -20.70
C PHE A 124 -10.60 -8.68 -21.71
N ASP A 125 -11.11 -9.78 -22.24
CA ASP A 125 -10.38 -10.69 -23.12
C ASP A 125 -10.00 -10.09 -24.47
N THR A 126 -10.83 -9.18 -25.00
CA THR A 126 -10.61 -8.50 -26.27
C THR A 126 -10.10 -7.07 -26.07
N SER A 127 -9.73 -6.69 -24.85
CA SER A 127 -9.27 -5.34 -24.56
C SER A 127 -7.97 -5.03 -25.33
N PRO A 128 -7.90 -3.93 -26.11
CA PRO A 128 -6.67 -3.53 -26.80
C PRO A 128 -5.56 -3.12 -25.82
N ASP A 129 -5.96 -2.84 -24.58
CA ASP A 129 -5.08 -2.48 -23.48
C ASP A 129 -4.45 -3.70 -22.78
N LEU A 130 -4.87 -4.92 -23.12
CA LEU A 130 -4.33 -6.12 -22.50
C LEU A 130 -2.84 -6.26 -22.86
N VAL A 131 -1.99 -6.35 -21.83
CA VAL A 131 -0.56 -6.61 -22.01
C VAL A 131 -0.35 -8.11 -21.96
N HIS A 132 0.16 -8.67 -23.06
CA HIS A 132 0.44 -10.10 -23.18
C HIS A 132 1.84 -10.46 -22.69
N THR A 133 2.03 -11.73 -22.29
CA THR A 133 3.33 -12.31 -21.94
C THR A 133 4.02 -11.55 -20.79
N VAL A 134 3.30 -11.38 -19.69
CA VAL A 134 3.78 -10.71 -18.48
C VAL A 134 4.25 -11.75 -17.47
N ALA A 135 5.44 -11.57 -16.90
CA ALA A 135 5.89 -12.37 -15.77
C ALA A 135 5.35 -11.76 -14.47
N CYS A 136 4.58 -12.56 -13.74
CA CYS A 136 3.99 -12.19 -12.46
C CYS A 136 4.49 -13.13 -11.36
N LYS A 137 4.75 -12.57 -10.18
CA LYS A 137 5.07 -13.32 -8.97
C LYS A 137 4.10 -12.89 -7.86
N VAL A 138 3.36 -13.86 -7.33
CA VAL A 138 2.50 -13.68 -6.15
C VAL A 138 3.36 -13.90 -4.93
N ILE A 139 3.40 -12.92 -4.03
CA ILE A 139 4.20 -12.94 -2.81
C ILE A 139 3.23 -12.72 -1.65
N VAL A 140 3.31 -13.57 -0.64
CA VAL A 140 2.45 -13.49 0.54
C VAL A 140 3.31 -13.47 1.79
N CYS A 141 2.89 -12.70 2.80
CA CYS A 141 3.48 -12.74 4.12
C CYS A 141 2.39 -12.81 5.20
N GLY A 142 2.78 -13.23 6.39
CA GLY A 142 1.92 -13.35 7.55
C GLY A 142 2.76 -13.61 8.81
N PRO A 143 2.16 -13.51 10.00
CA PRO A 143 2.87 -13.59 11.28
C PRO A 143 3.46 -14.99 11.56
N GLU A 144 3.01 -16.04 10.88
CA GLU A 144 3.60 -17.37 10.99
C GLU A 144 4.93 -17.51 10.22
N HIS A 145 5.24 -16.59 9.29
CA HIS A 145 6.46 -16.69 8.49
C HIS A 145 7.67 -16.17 9.29
N PRO A 146 8.84 -16.85 9.20
CA PRO A 146 10.04 -16.45 9.94
C PRO A 146 10.63 -15.12 9.43
N THR A 147 10.39 -14.79 8.16
CA THR A 147 10.74 -13.51 7.54
C THR A 147 9.54 -12.99 6.75
N ASN A 148 9.54 -11.67 6.50
CA ASN A 148 8.49 -11.04 5.71
C ASN A 148 8.89 -10.99 4.23
N ALA A 149 8.40 -11.96 3.46
CA ALA A 149 8.72 -12.06 2.03
C ALA A 149 8.28 -10.83 1.19
N CYS A 150 7.25 -10.09 1.62
CA CYS A 150 6.86 -8.84 0.97
C CYS A 150 7.91 -7.76 1.23
N THR A 151 8.39 -7.63 2.47
CA THR A 151 9.51 -6.75 2.85
C THR A 151 10.76 -7.09 2.03
N ASP A 152 11.12 -8.37 1.94
CA ASP A 152 12.27 -8.86 1.17
C ASP A 152 12.15 -8.46 -0.31
N ALA A 153 10.97 -8.59 -0.90
CA ALA A 153 10.73 -8.21 -2.29
C ALA A 153 10.92 -6.70 -2.54
N TYR A 154 10.44 -5.85 -1.62
CA TYR A 154 10.72 -4.41 -1.70
C TYR A 154 12.23 -4.12 -1.60
N ILE A 155 12.92 -4.72 -0.62
CA ILE A 155 14.35 -4.52 -0.40
C ILE A 155 15.16 -4.96 -1.63
N GLU A 156 14.87 -6.14 -2.18
CA GLU A 156 15.55 -6.68 -3.36
C GLU A 156 15.44 -5.71 -4.55
N ARG A 157 14.25 -5.16 -4.79
CA ARG A 157 14.01 -4.21 -5.89
C ARG A 157 14.66 -2.85 -5.65
N LEU A 158 14.66 -2.35 -4.41
CA LEU A 158 15.32 -1.09 -4.06
C LEU A 158 16.84 -1.19 -4.20
N GLN A 159 17.45 -2.28 -3.71
CA GLN A 159 18.89 -2.51 -3.83
C GLN A 159 19.32 -2.74 -5.29
N GLY A 160 18.43 -3.31 -6.11
CA GLY A 160 18.66 -3.53 -7.54
C GLY A 160 18.42 -2.30 -8.42
N ALA A 161 17.85 -1.21 -7.89
CA ALA A 161 17.45 -0.04 -8.66
C ALA A 161 18.67 0.71 -9.24
N ARG A 162 18.59 1.11 -10.51
CA ARG A 162 19.70 1.77 -11.22
C ARG A 162 19.36 3.16 -11.77
N ARG A 163 18.08 3.44 -11.99
CA ARG A 163 17.60 4.66 -12.66
C ARG A 163 16.52 5.36 -11.87
N SER A 164 15.46 4.64 -11.49
CA SER A 164 14.29 5.27 -10.88
C SER A 164 13.52 4.35 -9.96
N VAL A 165 12.98 4.94 -8.89
CA VAL A 165 12.01 4.35 -7.99
C VAL A 165 10.83 5.31 -7.89
N ARG A 166 9.60 4.85 -8.06
CA ARG A 166 8.42 5.68 -7.85
C ARG A 166 7.45 4.99 -6.91
N LEU A 167 7.00 5.69 -5.90
CA LEU A 167 6.21 5.17 -4.80
C LEU A 167 4.86 5.90 -4.73
N GLY A 168 3.77 5.14 -4.72
CA GLY A 168 2.45 5.63 -4.37
C GLY A 168 1.99 4.93 -3.11
N GLN A 169 2.12 5.58 -1.95
CA GLN A 169 1.96 4.93 -0.65
C GLN A 169 1.10 5.78 0.29
N MET A 170 0.00 5.21 0.78
CA MET A 170 -0.80 5.83 1.85
C MET A 170 0.02 6.01 3.12
N ASN A 171 0.72 4.96 3.51
CA ASN A 171 1.43 4.85 4.77
C ASN A 171 2.91 4.73 4.53
N VAL A 172 3.67 5.44 5.35
CA VAL A 172 5.11 5.47 5.32
C VAL A 172 5.64 5.46 6.74
N ASN A 173 5.81 4.25 7.20
CA ASN A 173 6.48 3.91 8.42
C ASN A 173 7.15 2.54 8.22
N PRO A 174 8.10 2.41 7.27
CA PRO A 174 8.70 1.12 6.97
C PRO A 174 9.49 0.59 8.18
N GLY A 175 9.51 -0.73 8.31
CA GLY A 175 10.40 -1.44 9.23
C GLY A 175 11.88 -1.09 9.01
N PRO A 176 12.75 -1.38 9.99
CA PRO A 176 14.14 -0.93 9.97
C PRO A 176 14.92 -1.28 8.70
N GLU A 177 14.78 -2.52 8.22
CA GLU A 177 15.54 -3.02 7.06
C GLU A 177 15.08 -2.35 5.76
N LEU A 178 13.76 -2.30 5.53
CA LEU A 178 13.19 -1.62 4.37
C LEU A 178 13.45 -0.12 4.38
N ARG A 179 13.39 0.50 5.56
CA ARG A 179 13.78 1.91 5.73
C ARG A 179 15.23 2.14 5.34
N GLN A 180 16.13 1.24 5.76
CA GLN A 180 17.54 1.35 5.41
C GLN A 180 17.77 1.16 3.91
N ALA A 181 17.06 0.22 3.27
CA ALA A 181 17.12 0.04 1.82
C ALA A 181 16.68 1.30 1.07
N LEU A 182 15.58 1.94 1.49
CA LEU A 182 15.14 3.22 0.94
C LEU A 182 16.18 4.34 1.14
N TYR A 183 16.79 4.41 2.33
CA TYR A 183 17.80 5.42 2.64
C TYR A 183 19.15 5.21 1.94
N ASN A 184 19.40 3.98 1.49
CA ASN A 184 20.62 3.60 0.78
C ASN A 184 20.48 3.66 -0.74
N LEU A 185 19.34 4.16 -1.26
CA LEU A 185 19.21 4.40 -2.69
C LEU A 185 20.38 5.28 -3.17
N PRO A 186 21.07 4.90 -4.26
CA PRO A 186 22.14 5.71 -4.83
C PRO A 186 21.62 7.07 -5.26
N GLU A 187 22.45 8.11 -5.18
CA GLU A 187 22.10 9.47 -5.66
C GLU A 187 21.78 9.50 -7.17
N SER A 188 22.27 8.51 -7.93
CA SER A 188 21.95 8.34 -9.35
C SER A 188 20.54 7.80 -9.61
N VAL A 189 19.85 7.30 -8.58
CA VAL A 189 18.49 6.76 -8.68
C VAL A 189 17.51 7.86 -8.29
N HIS A 190 16.68 8.28 -9.25
CA HIS A 190 15.61 9.24 -9.00
C HIS A 190 14.47 8.59 -8.22
N CYS A 191 14.15 9.10 -7.03
CA CYS A 191 13.06 8.60 -6.21
C CYS A 191 11.88 9.59 -6.15
N ASP A 192 10.72 9.21 -6.66
CA ASP A 192 9.47 9.94 -6.46
C ASP A 192 8.61 9.26 -5.42
N LEU A 193 7.92 10.06 -4.62
CA LEU A 193 6.96 9.57 -3.67
C LEU A 193 5.71 10.43 -3.63
N ILE A 194 4.56 9.78 -3.77
CA ILE A 194 3.24 10.36 -3.53
C ILE A 194 2.66 9.72 -2.27
N THR A 195 2.20 10.55 -1.33
CA THR A 195 1.58 10.11 -0.08
C THR A 195 0.44 11.02 0.36
N THR A 196 -0.23 10.66 1.45
CA THR A 196 -1.27 11.50 2.06
C THR A 196 -0.65 12.72 2.76
N GLY A 197 -1.22 13.90 2.51
CA GLY A 197 -0.72 15.17 3.03
C GLY A 197 -1.17 15.51 4.45
N VAL A 198 -0.40 16.39 5.09
CA VAL A 198 -0.65 16.86 6.47
C VAL A 198 -1.60 18.07 6.51
N GLU A 199 -1.82 18.73 5.37
CA GLU A 199 -2.44 20.05 5.26
C GLU A 199 -3.59 20.08 4.24
N GLY A 200 -4.36 21.18 4.29
CA GLY A 200 -5.33 21.57 3.27
C GLY A 200 -6.54 20.64 3.15
N ASN A 201 -6.45 19.73 2.18
CA ASN A 201 -7.56 19.00 1.57
C ASN A 201 -7.66 17.54 1.98
N SER A 202 -6.64 17.03 2.69
CA SER A 202 -6.64 15.66 3.22
C SER A 202 -7.69 15.50 4.32
N PRO A 203 -8.46 14.38 4.35
CA PRO A 203 -9.39 14.11 5.44
C PRO A 203 -8.68 14.11 6.81
N VAL A 204 -9.31 14.74 7.81
CA VAL A 204 -8.73 14.92 9.16
C VAL A 204 -8.32 13.59 9.79
N THR A 205 -9.10 12.53 9.55
CA THR A 205 -8.81 11.16 10.00
C THR A 205 -7.44 10.65 9.55
N ASN A 206 -6.89 11.19 8.45
CA ASN A 206 -5.62 10.76 7.89
C ASN A 206 -4.42 11.57 8.40
N HIS A 207 -4.63 12.66 9.13
CA HIS A 207 -3.55 13.53 9.61
C HIS A 207 -2.57 12.77 10.51
N PHE A 208 -3.04 11.74 11.22
CA PHE A 208 -2.19 10.84 12.02
C PHE A 208 -1.15 10.12 11.15
N PHE A 209 -1.57 9.55 10.02
CA PHE A 209 -0.69 8.89 9.07
C PHE A 209 0.24 9.89 8.40
N ALA A 210 -0.30 11.04 7.96
CA ALA A 210 0.48 12.06 7.27
C ALA A 210 1.68 12.58 8.08
N TRP A 211 1.50 12.85 9.38
CA TRP A 211 2.62 13.26 10.24
C TRP A 211 3.66 12.16 10.44
N THR A 212 3.22 10.91 10.53
CA THR A 212 4.12 9.76 10.60
C THR A 212 4.90 9.64 9.29
N ASN A 213 4.23 9.75 8.15
CA ASN A 213 4.85 9.68 6.83
C ASN A 213 5.93 10.74 6.65
N PHE A 214 5.59 11.99 7.00
CA PHE A 214 6.53 13.11 6.94
C PHE A 214 7.81 12.83 7.75
N ARG A 215 7.71 12.20 8.93
CA ARG A 215 8.88 11.89 9.77
C ARG A 215 9.83 10.88 9.13
N HIS A 216 9.30 9.91 8.40
CA HIS A 216 10.10 8.88 7.75
C HIS A 216 10.67 9.32 6.40
N TYR A 217 10.04 10.28 5.71
CA TYR A 217 10.54 10.71 4.41
C TYR A 217 11.29 12.04 4.38
N GLN A 218 11.15 12.90 5.41
CA GLN A 218 11.97 14.11 5.49
C GLN A 218 13.49 13.87 5.36
N PRO A 219 14.11 12.75 5.82
CA PRO A 219 15.55 12.55 5.65
C PRO A 219 15.94 12.26 4.20
N LEU A 220 15.06 11.64 3.41
CA LEU A 220 15.27 11.42 1.97
C LEU A 220 15.24 12.74 1.21
N LEU A 221 14.26 13.60 1.53
CA LEU A 221 14.16 14.96 0.95
C LEU A 221 15.39 15.80 1.27
N ALA A 222 15.84 15.78 2.53
CA ALA A 222 16.98 16.58 2.99
C ALA A 222 18.30 16.21 2.28
N ARG A 223 18.41 14.99 1.75
CA ARG A 223 19.57 14.51 0.98
C ARG A 223 19.46 14.78 -0.52
N GLY A 224 18.34 15.33 -0.98
CA GLY A 224 18.04 15.50 -2.41
C GLY A 224 17.83 14.18 -3.15
N ALA A 225 17.65 13.08 -2.42
CA ALA A 225 17.54 11.73 -2.99
C ALA A 225 16.10 11.38 -3.41
N ALA A 226 15.11 12.18 -2.99
CA ALA A 226 13.71 11.97 -3.35
C ALA A 226 12.94 13.27 -3.51
N THR A 227 11.92 13.25 -4.36
CA THR A 227 10.89 14.29 -4.48
C THR A 227 9.61 13.79 -3.82
N LEU A 228 9.03 14.59 -2.91
CA LEU A 228 7.81 14.24 -2.18
C LEU A 228 6.63 15.06 -2.67
N TYR A 229 5.54 14.35 -2.95
CA TYR A 229 4.25 14.90 -3.32
C TYR A 229 3.18 14.48 -2.29
N GLU A 230 2.41 15.44 -1.82
CA GLU A 230 1.23 15.22 -0.98
C GLU A 230 -0.03 15.30 -1.85
N TYR A 231 -0.82 14.23 -1.87
CA TYR A 231 -2.06 14.19 -2.65
C TYR A 231 -3.04 15.27 -2.15
N ASP A 232 -3.54 16.12 -3.05
CA ASP A 232 -4.19 17.38 -2.69
C ASP A 232 -5.60 17.52 -3.28
N VAL A 233 -6.33 16.41 -3.37
CA VAL A 233 -7.73 16.44 -3.80
C VAL A 233 -8.66 16.51 -2.57
N PRO A 234 -9.51 17.56 -2.44
CA PRO A 234 -10.39 17.75 -1.29
C PRO A 234 -11.26 16.54 -0.97
N GLY A 235 -11.19 16.07 0.29
CA GLY A 235 -12.04 14.98 0.78
C GLY A 235 -11.68 13.59 0.25
N VAL A 236 -10.54 13.46 -0.45
CA VAL A 236 -10.04 12.19 -0.97
C VAL A 236 -8.92 11.64 -0.08
N LEU A 237 -8.98 10.34 0.22
CA LEU A 237 -7.87 9.59 0.80
C LEU A 237 -6.99 9.02 -0.31
N TYR A 238 -5.67 9.25 -0.25
CA TYR A 238 -4.72 8.54 -1.10
C TYR A 238 -4.37 7.18 -0.48
N HIS A 239 -4.89 6.10 -1.05
CA HIS A 239 -4.85 4.75 -0.44
C HIS A 239 -3.94 3.76 -1.18
N LYS A 240 -3.09 4.23 -2.10
CA LYS A 240 -2.25 3.32 -2.89
C LYS A 240 -1.20 2.59 -2.05
N LYS A 241 -0.78 1.43 -2.56
CA LYS A 241 0.35 0.62 -2.09
C LYS A 241 1.13 0.10 -3.30
N VAL A 242 1.78 1.01 -4.03
CA VAL A 242 2.49 0.69 -5.27
C VAL A 242 3.92 1.22 -5.25
N MET A 243 4.83 0.43 -5.82
CA MET A 243 6.19 0.83 -6.17
C MET A 243 6.48 0.42 -7.60
N THR A 244 7.16 1.28 -8.34
CA THR A 244 7.78 0.92 -9.62
C THR A 244 9.28 1.12 -9.55
N VAL A 245 10.03 0.29 -10.28
CA VAL A 245 11.49 0.34 -10.34
C VAL A 245 11.95 0.24 -11.79
N ASP A 246 12.83 1.17 -12.20
CA ASP A 246 13.56 1.21 -13.47
C ASP A 246 12.68 1.05 -14.73
N GLU A 247 11.44 1.54 -14.67
CA GLU A 247 10.43 1.42 -15.74
C GLU A 247 10.20 -0.04 -16.20
N ARG A 248 10.42 -1.01 -15.31
CA ARG A 248 10.36 -2.44 -15.62
C ARG A 248 9.58 -3.25 -14.61
N TYR A 249 9.78 -2.99 -13.32
CA TYR A 249 9.13 -3.73 -12.25
C TYR A 249 8.02 -2.90 -11.63
N THR A 250 6.92 -3.56 -11.32
CA THR A 250 5.81 -3.02 -10.54
C THR A 250 5.51 -3.95 -9.39
N LEU A 251 5.44 -3.40 -8.19
CA LEU A 251 5.08 -4.09 -6.96
C LEU A 251 3.82 -3.41 -6.44
N LEU A 252 2.71 -4.14 -6.34
CA LEU A 252 1.46 -3.62 -5.79
C LEU A 252 0.63 -4.71 -5.14
N GLY A 253 -0.21 -4.32 -4.19
CA GLY A 253 -1.08 -5.24 -3.48
C GLY A 253 -1.61 -4.59 -2.22
N SER A 254 -1.76 -5.37 -1.16
CA SER A 254 -2.26 -4.89 0.11
C SER A 254 -1.18 -4.31 1.02
N TYR A 255 0.08 -4.71 0.82
CA TYR A 255 1.21 -4.36 1.70
C TYR A 255 1.45 -2.85 1.76
N ASN A 256 1.16 -2.23 2.91
CA ASN A 256 1.55 -0.86 3.19
C ASN A 256 3.03 -0.80 3.56
N LEU A 257 3.74 0.28 3.24
CA LEU A 257 5.08 0.54 3.82
C LEU A 257 4.97 0.92 5.30
N SER A 258 4.49 0.01 6.14
CA SER A 258 4.21 0.22 7.56
C SER A 258 4.73 -0.94 8.42
N GLN A 259 5.15 -0.64 9.65
CA GLN A 259 5.57 -1.68 10.61
C GLN A 259 4.49 -2.72 10.88
N LYS A 260 3.20 -2.36 10.76
CA LYS A 260 2.11 -3.33 10.94
C LYS A 260 2.08 -4.40 9.83
N SER A 261 2.23 -3.98 8.57
CA SER A 261 2.39 -4.88 7.42
C SER A 261 3.70 -5.69 7.49
N ASP A 262 4.75 -5.12 8.08
CA ASP A 262 6.04 -5.79 8.25
C ASP A 262 6.00 -6.88 9.35
N CYS A 263 5.34 -6.61 10.48
CA CYS A 263 5.46 -7.46 11.67
C CYS A 263 4.23 -8.34 11.96
N SER A 264 3.06 -8.07 11.37
CA SER A 264 1.81 -8.62 11.91
C SER A 264 0.76 -9.08 10.92
N ASP A 265 0.49 -8.31 9.87
CA ASP A 265 -0.67 -8.56 9.02
C ASP A 265 -0.37 -9.61 7.96
N TYR A 266 -1.43 -10.32 7.55
CA TYR A 266 -1.39 -11.05 6.30
C TYR A 266 -1.45 -10.07 5.15
N GLU A 267 -0.45 -10.10 4.28
CA GLU A 267 -0.36 -9.22 3.13
C GLU A 267 -0.06 -10.01 1.86
N LEU A 268 -0.47 -9.44 0.74
CA LEU A 268 -0.21 -9.96 -0.58
C LEU A 268 0.39 -8.86 -1.44
N LEU A 269 1.43 -9.21 -2.19
CA LEU A 269 2.10 -8.37 -3.14
C LEU A 269 2.18 -9.10 -4.49
N MET A 270 1.73 -8.45 -5.55
CA MET A 270 1.96 -8.86 -6.92
C MET A 270 3.16 -8.09 -7.46
N GLU A 271 4.23 -8.82 -7.75
CA GLU A 271 5.35 -8.29 -8.52
C GLU A 271 5.16 -8.63 -10.00
N ILE A 272 5.32 -7.62 -10.84
CA ILE A 272 5.14 -7.69 -12.28
C ILE A 272 6.45 -7.22 -12.95
N ASP A 273 7.07 -8.09 -13.74
CA ASP A 273 8.18 -7.74 -14.63
C ASP A 273 7.64 -7.52 -16.04
N SER A 274 7.39 -6.25 -16.37
CA SER A 274 6.90 -5.83 -17.68
C SER A 274 7.04 -4.33 -17.85
N ARG A 275 7.90 -3.91 -18.78
CA ARG A 275 8.06 -2.48 -19.12
C ARG A 275 6.74 -1.81 -19.50
N ARG A 276 5.91 -2.50 -20.29
CA ARG A 276 4.63 -1.94 -20.74
C ARG A 276 3.64 -1.79 -19.58
N THR A 277 3.59 -2.76 -18.67
CA THR A 277 2.72 -2.66 -17.49
C THR A 277 3.22 -1.56 -16.57
N THR A 278 4.52 -1.52 -16.29
CA THR A 278 5.12 -0.49 -15.44
C THR A 278 4.96 0.91 -16.02
N GLN A 279 5.06 1.09 -17.34
CA GLN A 279 4.78 2.36 -17.98
C GLN A 279 3.34 2.82 -17.71
N ARG A 280 2.34 1.94 -17.86
CA ARG A 280 0.95 2.30 -17.59
C ARG A 280 0.71 2.68 -16.13
N VAL A 281 1.39 2.01 -15.21
CA VAL A 281 1.35 2.34 -13.77
C VAL A 281 2.00 3.70 -13.54
N ASN A 282 3.13 3.98 -14.18
CA ASN A 282 3.78 5.28 -14.16
C ASN A 282 2.90 6.40 -14.72
N ASP A 283 2.15 6.15 -15.80
CA ASP A 283 1.19 7.12 -16.36
C ASP A 283 0.05 7.44 -15.37
N VAL A 284 -0.31 6.48 -14.51
CA VAL A 284 -1.25 6.73 -13.40
C VAL A 284 -0.58 7.56 -12.31
N LEU A 285 0.65 7.23 -11.91
CA LEU A 285 1.40 8.01 -10.92
C LEU A 285 1.67 9.45 -11.41
N ASP A 286 1.92 9.66 -12.70
CA ASP A 286 2.09 11.00 -13.29
C ASP A 286 0.82 11.84 -13.17
N ARG A 287 -0.35 11.22 -13.38
CA ARG A 287 -1.64 11.88 -13.14
C ARG A 287 -1.85 12.18 -11.67
N ASP A 288 -1.47 11.26 -10.79
CA ASP A 288 -1.58 11.46 -9.35
C ASP A 288 -0.63 12.59 -8.87
N THR A 289 0.58 12.70 -9.43
CA THR A 289 1.51 13.81 -9.18
C THR A 289 0.92 15.15 -9.60
N LYS A 290 0.21 15.23 -10.73
CA LYS A 290 -0.47 16.47 -11.17
C LYS A 290 -1.62 16.90 -10.26
N LEU A 291 -2.17 15.95 -9.49
CA LEU A 291 -3.21 16.18 -8.48
C LEU A 291 -2.62 16.31 -7.07
N SER A 292 -1.29 16.35 -6.97
CA SER A 292 -0.56 16.46 -5.73
C SER A 292 0.18 17.78 -5.67
N ARG A 293 0.53 18.17 -4.46
CA ARG A 293 1.36 19.32 -4.16
C ARG A 293 2.76 18.85 -3.80
N GLU A 294 3.78 19.38 -4.48
CA GLU A 294 5.17 19.10 -4.13
C GLU A 294 5.51 19.74 -2.77
N VAL A 295 6.20 19.00 -1.91
CA VAL A 295 6.62 19.47 -0.58
C VAL A 295 7.95 20.20 -0.70
N SER A 296 7.93 21.51 -0.45
CA SER A 296 9.13 22.34 -0.54
C SER A 296 10.08 22.15 0.67
N PRO A 297 11.39 22.38 0.50
CA PRO A 297 12.34 22.39 1.61
C PRO A 297 11.96 23.38 2.74
N GLN A 298 11.34 24.51 2.39
CA GLN A 298 10.86 25.51 3.34
C GLN A 298 9.74 24.95 4.23
N GLU A 299 8.79 24.23 3.65
CA GLU A 299 7.73 23.55 4.42
C GLU A 299 8.31 22.50 5.37
N VAL A 300 9.31 21.74 4.93
CA VAL A 300 10.00 20.76 5.79
C VAL A 300 10.58 21.46 7.03
N GLN A 301 11.20 22.64 6.86
CA GLN A 301 11.73 23.43 7.97
C GLN A 301 10.63 23.95 8.90
N GLU A 302 9.52 24.46 8.35
CA GLU A 302 8.37 24.95 9.12
C GLU A 302 7.70 23.84 9.95
N ARG A 303 7.53 22.66 9.36
CA ARG A 303 6.95 21.47 10.02
C ARG A 303 7.87 20.89 11.10
N ASN A 304 9.16 21.24 11.08
CA ASN A 304 10.11 20.86 12.13
C ASN A 304 10.11 21.78 13.36
N LYS A 305 9.39 22.90 13.33
CA LYS A 305 9.20 23.76 14.51
C LYS A 305 8.49 23.02 15.64
N LEU A 306 8.84 23.38 16.89
CA LEU A 306 8.40 22.70 18.11
C LEU A 306 6.88 22.56 18.23
N ARG A 307 6.11 23.59 17.84
CA ARG A 307 4.64 23.57 17.88
C ARG A 307 4.03 22.38 17.12
N HIS A 308 4.55 22.12 15.92
CA HIS A 308 4.08 21.04 15.06
C HIS A 308 4.51 19.67 15.58
N ARG A 309 5.68 19.61 16.22
CA ARG A 309 6.15 18.39 16.91
C ARG A 309 5.24 18.02 18.08
N ILE A 310 4.80 19.01 18.87
CA ILE A 310 3.89 18.80 20.01
C ILE A 310 2.53 18.35 19.49
N LEU A 311 1.97 19.02 18.48
CA LEU A 311 0.71 18.62 17.83
C LEU A 311 0.74 17.17 17.34
N ALA A 312 1.81 16.77 16.64
CA ALA A 312 1.98 15.39 16.18
C ALA A 312 2.15 14.38 17.33
N ALA A 313 2.73 14.78 18.47
CA ALA A 313 2.83 13.92 19.66
C ALA A 313 1.48 13.76 20.35
N VAL A 314 0.70 14.84 20.47
CA VAL A 314 -0.65 14.83 21.05
C VAL A 314 -1.62 14.01 20.19
N GLN A 315 -1.62 14.23 18.88
CA GLN A 315 -2.43 13.42 17.95
C GLN A 315 -2.09 11.94 18.06
N ARG A 316 -0.79 11.59 18.20
CA ARG A 316 -0.39 10.20 18.40
C ARG A 316 -0.87 9.61 19.72
N HIS A 317 -0.81 10.36 20.81
CA HIS A 317 -1.30 9.88 22.10
C HIS A 317 -2.83 9.70 22.13
N LEU A 318 -3.57 10.57 21.43
CA LEU A 318 -5.04 10.50 21.39
C LEU A 318 -5.58 9.45 20.41
N LEU A 319 -4.94 9.28 19.26
CA LEU A 319 -5.40 8.38 18.17
C LEU A 319 -4.67 7.03 18.16
N GLY A 320 -3.45 6.96 18.70
CA GLY A 320 -2.65 5.72 18.76
C GLY A 320 -3.27 4.63 19.64
N SER A 321 -4.10 5.01 20.62
CA SER A 321 -4.88 4.09 21.46
C SER A 321 -5.93 3.28 20.69
N PHE A 322 -6.26 3.69 19.46
CA PHE A 322 -7.31 3.07 18.64
C PHE A 322 -6.78 2.26 17.44
N ILE A 323 -5.47 2.34 17.15
CA ILE A 323 -4.86 1.78 15.93
C ILE A 323 -3.60 0.95 16.25
N VAL A 324 -3.21 0.83 17.53
CA VAL A 324 -2.10 -0.03 18.01
C VAL A 324 -2.60 -1.12 18.94
#